data_AF-A0A1L5F501-F1
#
_entry.id   AF-A0A1L5F501-F1
#
_cell.length_a   1.000
_cell.length_b   1.000
_cell.length_c   1.000
_cell.angle_alpha   90.00
_cell.angle_beta   90.00
_cell.angle_gamma   90.00
#
_symmetry.space_group_name_H-M   'P 1'
#
loop_
_entity.id
_entity.type
_entity.pdbx_description
1 polymer ?
#
loop_
_entity_poly.entity_id
_entity_poly.type
_entity_poly.pdbx_seq_one_letter_code
_entity_poly.pdbx_strand_id
1 'polypeptide(L)'
;MKKKRLIIIISIFVMIILICLGSFIYRSVTSISEIFRLNSKLQAEGYYMGQFEFKMLGCAYYLDKGHYITAFSKLNQIHKQLETKEGLIKVPKFTSKKEEFEFYIGLQNPKTGAFMDNSYPLFTYIGSTLNMIKHLESLSNDTGQPIKLKYPIKFLNQINSPEKLKPFLDDLSTIGFIASKLPRTPYVEIAELCYYNDFEHTNIT
;
A
#
# COMPACT_ATOMS: atom_id res chain seq x y z
N MET A 1 -43.86 -29.54 -10.30
CA MET A 1 -42.59 -30.18 -9.88
C MET A 1 -41.33 -29.51 -10.44
N LYS A 2 -41.27 -29.13 -11.73
CA LYS A 2 -40.09 -28.49 -12.34
C LYS A 2 -39.65 -27.18 -11.64
N LYS A 3 -40.60 -26.30 -11.28
CA LYS A 3 -40.30 -25.04 -10.54
C LYS A 3 -39.72 -25.28 -9.14
N LYS A 4 -40.20 -26.29 -8.40
CA LYS A 4 -39.68 -26.65 -7.07
C LYS A 4 -38.25 -27.20 -7.14
N ARG A 5 -37.95 -28.06 -8.13
CA ARG A 5 -36.57 -28.53 -8.40
C ARG A 5 -35.65 -27.39 -8.81
N LEU A 6 -36.11 -26.45 -9.63
CA LEU A 6 -35.32 -25.28 -10.03
C LEU A 6 -34.96 -24.40 -8.83
N ILE A 7 -35.93 -24.12 -7.95
CA ILE A 7 -35.69 -23.36 -6.71
C ILE A 7 -34.66 -24.07 -5.83
N ILE A 8 -34.78 -25.38 -5.63
CA ILE A 8 -33.81 -26.17 -4.84
C ILE A 8 -32.40 -26.07 -5.43
N ILE A 9 -32.25 -26.20 -6.74
CA ILE A 9 -30.94 -26.09 -7.41
C ILE A 9 -30.34 -24.70 -7.21
N ILE A 10 -31.13 -23.64 -7.38
CA ILE A 10 -30.69 -22.26 -7.16
C ILE A 10 -30.28 -22.06 -5.69
N SER A 11 -31.07 -22.53 -4.73
CA SER A 11 -30.76 -22.45 -3.31
C SER A 11 -29.45 -23.16 -2.95
N ILE A 12 -29.20 -24.35 -3.51
CA ILE A 12 -27.95 -25.08 -3.31
C ILE A 12 -26.78 -24.30 -3.91
N PHE A 13 -26.94 -23.75 -5.12
CA PHE A 13 -25.89 -22.98 -5.77
C PHE A 13 -25.53 -21.70 -4.99
N VAL A 14 -26.55 -20.98 -4.51
CA VAL A 14 -26.37 -19.82 -3.63
C VAL A 14 -25.66 -20.22 -2.34
N MET A 15 -26.04 -21.34 -1.72
CA MET A 15 -25.38 -21.84 -0.51
C MET A 15 -23.91 -22.18 -0.76
N ILE A 16 -23.57 -22.83 -1.87
CA ILE A 16 -22.19 -23.13 -2.25
C ILE A 16 -21.40 -21.83 -2.43
N ILE A 17 -21.96 -20.83 -3.13
CA ILE A 17 -21.33 -19.52 -3.30
C ILE A 17 -21.05 -18.88 -1.93
N LEU A 18 -22.04 -18.86 -1.02
CA LEU A 18 -21.88 -18.29 0.31
C LEU A 18 -20.80 -19.01 1.14
N ILE A 19 -20.73 -20.35 1.07
CA ILE A 19 -19.71 -21.14 1.76
C ILE A 19 -18.32 -20.84 1.19
N CYS A 20 -18.17 -20.81 -0.12
CA CYS A 20 -16.90 -20.48 -0.78
C CYS A 20 -16.45 -19.06 -0.44
N LEU A 21 -17.37 -18.09 -0.49
CA LEU A 21 -17.08 -16.69 -0.16
C LEU A 21 -16.70 -16.55 1.31
N GLY A 22 -17.47 -17.16 2.23
CA GLY A 22 -17.19 -17.15 3.66
C GLY A 22 -15.85 -17.80 4.00
N SER A 23 -15.52 -18.93 3.36
CA SER A 23 -14.23 -19.61 3.55
C SER A 23 -13.06 -18.78 3.04
N PHE A 24 -13.22 -18.10 1.90
CA PHE A 24 -12.21 -17.21 1.34
C PHE A 24 -11.95 -15.98 2.23
N ILE A 25 -13.00 -15.38 2.77
CA ILE A 25 -12.93 -14.28 3.74
C ILE A 25 -12.22 -14.73 5.01
N TYR A 26 -12.66 -15.85 5.60
CA TYR A 26 -12.08 -16.37 6.84
C TYR A 26 -10.57 -16.62 6.71
N ARG A 27 -10.15 -17.31 5.65
CA ARG A 27 -8.72 -17.56 5.38
C ARG A 27 -7.93 -16.25 5.28
N SER A 28 -8.46 -15.27 4.55
CA SER A 28 -7.78 -13.99 4.33
C SER A 28 -7.66 -13.16 5.62
N VAL A 29 -8.64 -13.22 6.51
CA VAL A 29 -8.57 -12.55 7.82
C VAL A 29 -7.57 -13.28 8.73
N THR A 30 -7.61 -14.60 8.79
CA THR A 30 -6.67 -15.38 9.61
C THR A 30 -5.22 -15.27 9.14
N SER A 31 -4.99 -14.99 7.85
CA SER A 31 -3.64 -14.79 7.33
C SER A 31 -3.02 -13.44 7.69
N ILE A 32 -3.78 -12.47 8.23
CA ILE A 32 -3.22 -11.14 8.54
C ILE A 32 -2.06 -11.25 9.53
N SER A 33 -2.24 -11.99 10.63
CA SER A 33 -1.16 -12.19 11.62
C SER A 33 0.07 -12.85 11.01
N GLU A 34 -0.15 -13.81 10.11
CA GLU A 34 0.93 -14.50 9.39
C GLU A 34 1.64 -13.56 8.41
N ILE A 35 0.90 -12.71 7.69
CA ILE A 35 1.44 -11.67 6.80
C ILE A 35 2.39 -10.74 7.57
N PHE A 36 1.97 -10.24 8.76
CA PHE A 36 2.85 -9.41 9.60
C PHE A 36 4.08 -10.19 10.10
N ARG A 37 3.91 -11.45 10.52
CA ARG A 37 5.02 -12.31 10.94
C ARG A 37 6.03 -12.53 9.81
N LEU A 38 5.56 -12.82 8.61
CA LEU A 38 6.41 -13.01 7.42
C LEU A 38 7.12 -11.70 7.03
N ASN A 39 6.43 -10.56 7.11
CA ASN A 39 7.04 -9.25 6.89
C ASN A 39 8.21 -9.01 7.87
N SER A 40 7.99 -9.21 9.18
CA SER A 40 9.05 -9.05 10.19
C SER A 40 10.22 -10.00 9.95
N LYS A 41 9.94 -11.26 9.58
CA LYS A 41 10.98 -12.25 9.22
C LYS A 41 11.79 -11.78 8.00
N LEU A 42 11.13 -11.35 6.93
CA LEU A 42 11.81 -10.93 5.70
C LEU A 42 12.57 -9.61 5.89
N GLN A 43 12.05 -8.69 6.69
CA GLN A 43 12.76 -7.48 7.11
C GLN A 43 14.05 -7.83 7.86
N ALA A 44 14.00 -8.78 8.81
CA ALA A 44 15.18 -9.29 9.51
C ALA A 44 16.15 -10.04 8.58
N GLU A 45 15.64 -10.69 7.54
CA GLU A 45 16.45 -11.27 6.47
C GLU A 45 17.05 -10.20 5.54
N GLY A 46 16.73 -8.91 5.67
CA GLY A 46 17.28 -7.82 4.85
C GLY A 46 16.55 -7.60 3.52
N TYR A 47 15.27 -7.99 3.41
CA TYR A 47 14.44 -7.58 2.28
C TYR A 47 13.86 -6.18 2.50
N TYR A 48 13.69 -5.44 1.40
CA TYR A 48 13.06 -4.12 1.41
C TYR A 48 11.56 -4.24 1.67
N MET A 49 11.12 -3.77 2.83
CA MET A 49 9.72 -3.81 3.28
C MET A 49 9.07 -2.42 3.41
N GLY A 50 9.70 -1.36 2.87
CA GLY A 50 9.26 0.02 3.09
C GLY A 50 7.84 0.35 2.61
N GLN A 51 7.27 -0.45 1.71
CA GLN A 51 5.90 -0.29 1.21
C GLN A 51 4.84 -1.10 1.99
N PHE A 52 5.26 -2.06 2.83
CA PHE A 52 4.38 -3.09 3.35
C PHE A 52 3.19 -2.52 4.14
N GLU A 53 3.46 -1.61 5.07
CA GLU A 53 2.44 -0.98 5.91
C GLU A 53 1.39 -0.25 5.07
N PHE A 54 1.83 0.52 4.07
CA PHE A 54 0.96 1.26 3.16
C PHE A 54 0.11 0.32 2.28
N LYS A 55 0.66 -0.84 1.88
CA LYS A 55 -0.11 -1.87 1.17
C LYS A 55 -1.21 -2.45 2.06
N MET A 56 -0.92 -2.68 3.33
CA MET A 56 -1.92 -3.14 4.31
C MET A 56 -3.01 -2.07 4.54
N LEU A 57 -2.63 -0.80 4.61
CA LEU A 57 -3.59 0.32 4.70
C LEU A 57 -4.46 0.43 3.44
N GLY A 58 -3.90 0.22 2.25
CA GLY A 58 -4.70 0.15 1.02
C GLY A 58 -5.71 -0.99 1.05
N CYS A 59 -5.35 -2.16 1.59
CA CYS A 59 -6.30 -3.27 1.78
C CYS A 59 -7.40 -2.90 2.79
N ALA A 60 -7.04 -2.24 3.89
CA ALA A 60 -7.98 -1.71 4.87
C ALA A 60 -9.00 -0.77 4.23
N TYR A 61 -8.53 0.19 3.43
CA TYR A 61 -9.36 1.11 2.69
C TYR A 61 -10.34 0.39 1.76
N TYR A 62 -9.89 -0.61 1.01
CA TYR A 62 -10.78 -1.37 0.13
C TYR A 62 -11.84 -2.15 0.93
N LEU A 63 -11.50 -2.74 2.07
CA LEU A 63 -12.50 -3.38 2.96
C LEU A 63 -13.52 -2.36 3.43
N ASP A 64 -13.04 -1.18 3.80
CA ASP A 64 -13.86 -0.10 4.33
C ASP A 64 -14.91 0.40 3.34
N LYS A 65 -14.50 0.55 2.08
CA LYS A 65 -15.35 1.00 0.97
C LYS A 65 -16.22 -0.11 0.38
N GLY A 66 -16.23 -1.30 0.98
CA GLY A 66 -17.00 -2.44 0.51
C GLY A 66 -16.43 -3.11 -0.75
N HIS A 67 -15.19 -2.77 -1.14
CA HIS A 67 -14.45 -3.41 -2.25
C HIS A 67 -13.79 -4.71 -1.80
N TYR A 68 -14.58 -5.63 -1.22
CA TYR A 68 -14.13 -6.86 -0.58
C TYR A 68 -13.28 -7.75 -1.50
N ILE A 69 -13.72 -7.95 -2.76
CA ILE A 69 -12.99 -8.79 -3.72
C ILE A 69 -11.58 -8.24 -3.95
N THR A 70 -11.47 -6.92 -4.15
CA THR A 70 -10.19 -6.23 -4.33
C THR A 70 -9.31 -6.36 -3.08
N ALA A 71 -9.87 -6.10 -1.90
CA ALA A 71 -9.15 -6.19 -0.65
C ALA A 71 -8.56 -7.59 -0.40
N PHE A 72 -9.38 -8.63 -0.51
CA PHE A 72 -8.94 -10.00 -0.26
C PHE A 72 -8.00 -10.52 -1.36
N SER A 73 -8.21 -10.11 -2.62
CA SER A 73 -7.26 -10.40 -3.69
C SER A 73 -5.88 -9.79 -3.40
N LYS A 74 -5.83 -8.53 -2.94
CA LYS A 74 -4.60 -7.85 -2.56
C LYS A 74 -3.93 -8.49 -1.33
N LEU A 75 -4.69 -8.82 -0.30
CA LEU A 75 -4.16 -9.55 0.88
C LEU A 75 -3.53 -10.88 0.48
N ASN A 76 -4.20 -11.66 -0.37
CA ASN A 76 -3.66 -12.93 -0.86
C ASN A 76 -2.41 -12.73 -1.73
N GLN A 77 -2.37 -11.68 -2.57
CA GLN A 77 -1.18 -11.31 -3.33
C GLN A 77 0.00 -10.99 -2.41
N ILE A 78 -0.22 -10.17 -1.37
CA ILE A 78 0.80 -9.84 -0.37
C ILE A 78 1.28 -11.11 0.33
N HIS A 79 0.36 -11.96 0.81
CA HIS A 79 0.71 -13.20 1.48
C HIS A 79 1.59 -14.10 0.61
N LYS A 80 1.16 -14.36 -0.63
CA LYS A 80 1.94 -15.15 -1.59
C LYS A 80 3.30 -14.52 -1.88
N GLN A 81 3.36 -13.19 -2.01
CA GLN A 81 4.61 -12.47 -2.23
C GLN A 81 5.61 -12.70 -1.07
N LEU A 82 5.12 -12.65 0.17
CA LEU A 82 5.94 -12.86 1.36
C LEU A 82 6.35 -14.34 1.53
N GLU A 83 5.46 -15.29 1.23
CA GLU A 83 5.79 -16.72 1.29
C GLU A 83 6.83 -17.13 0.24
N THR A 84 6.63 -16.71 -1.01
CA THR A 84 7.47 -17.13 -2.16
C THR A 84 8.69 -16.24 -2.36
N LYS A 85 8.68 -15.04 -1.78
CA LYS A 85 9.65 -13.96 -1.99
C LYS A 85 9.69 -13.42 -3.43
N GLU A 86 8.74 -13.83 -4.28
CA GLU A 86 8.66 -13.43 -5.68
C GLU A 86 8.47 -11.90 -5.79
N GLY A 87 9.32 -11.23 -6.57
CA GLY A 87 9.26 -9.78 -6.74
C GLY A 87 9.63 -8.95 -5.50
N LEU A 88 10.10 -9.58 -4.41
CA LEU A 88 10.68 -8.85 -3.29
C LEU A 88 12.14 -8.49 -3.60
N ILE A 89 12.55 -7.30 -3.17
CA ILE A 89 13.91 -6.80 -3.37
C ILE A 89 14.73 -7.13 -2.12
N LYS A 90 15.80 -7.91 -2.28
CA LYS A 90 16.81 -8.08 -1.23
C LYS A 90 17.68 -6.83 -1.22
N VAL A 91 17.79 -6.14 -0.08
CA VAL A 91 18.68 -4.98 0.03
C VAL A 91 20.13 -5.47 -0.06
N PRO A 92 20.94 -4.97 -1.01
CA PRO A 92 22.32 -5.39 -1.12
C PRO A 92 23.14 -4.82 0.04
N LYS A 93 24.35 -5.37 0.24
CA LYS A 93 25.32 -4.75 1.15
C LYS A 93 25.99 -3.60 0.40
N PHE A 94 25.75 -2.37 0.85
CA PHE A 94 26.36 -1.19 0.25
C PHE A 94 27.81 -1.04 0.71
N THR A 95 28.69 -0.74 -0.23
CA THR A 95 30.10 -0.40 0.01
C THR A 95 30.29 1.08 0.36
N SER A 96 29.28 1.91 0.07
CA SER A 96 29.28 3.35 0.37
C SER A 96 27.86 3.89 0.53
N LYS A 97 27.74 5.03 1.21
CA LYS A 97 26.48 5.78 1.32
C LYS A 97 25.95 6.28 -0.02
N LYS A 98 26.83 6.51 -0.99
CA LYS A 98 26.46 6.84 -2.37
C LYS A 98 25.74 5.69 -3.06
N GLU A 99 26.25 4.46 -2.94
CA GLU A 99 25.61 3.27 -3.50
C GLU A 99 24.24 3.02 -2.86
N GLU A 100 24.13 3.24 -1.55
CA GLU A 100 22.87 3.19 -0.80
C GLU A 100 21.85 4.22 -1.34
N PHE A 101 22.28 5.47 -1.52
CA PHE A 101 21.46 6.54 -2.10
C PHE A 101 20.96 6.16 -3.51
N GLU A 102 21.86 5.71 -4.40
CA GLU A 102 21.55 5.33 -5.78
C GLU A 102 20.57 4.14 -5.87
N PHE A 103 20.66 3.20 -4.94
CA PHE A 103 19.71 2.10 -4.81
C PHE A 103 18.32 2.61 -4.43
N TYR A 104 18.21 3.37 -3.34
CA TYR A 104 16.91 3.80 -2.81
C TYR A 104 16.19 4.78 -3.75
N ILE A 105 16.90 5.75 -4.33
CA ILE A 105 16.32 6.65 -5.34
C ILE A 105 15.87 5.86 -6.59
N GLY A 106 16.50 4.72 -6.87
CA GLY A 106 16.13 3.79 -7.94
C GLY A 106 14.80 3.07 -7.73
N LEU A 107 14.25 3.05 -6.51
CA LEU A 107 12.96 2.42 -6.21
C LEU A 107 11.75 3.27 -6.62
N GLN A 108 11.98 4.49 -7.13
CA GLN A 108 10.91 5.41 -7.51
C GLN A 108 10.10 4.87 -8.70
N ASN A 109 8.78 4.89 -8.58
CA ASN A 109 7.88 4.42 -9.63
C ASN A 109 7.82 5.43 -10.80
N PRO A 110 8.15 5.04 -12.04
CA PRO A 110 8.16 5.96 -13.19
C PRO A 110 6.78 6.49 -13.59
N LYS A 111 5.72 5.74 -13.28
CA LYS A 111 4.34 6.11 -13.66
C LYS A 111 3.77 7.18 -12.74
N THR A 112 4.01 7.05 -11.44
CA THR A 112 3.39 7.90 -10.41
C THR A 112 4.37 8.89 -9.79
N GLY A 113 5.68 8.63 -9.86
CA GLY A 113 6.70 9.34 -9.10
C GLY A 113 6.74 8.98 -7.61
N ALA A 114 5.89 8.07 -7.15
CA ALA A 114 5.86 7.63 -5.75
C ALA A 114 6.90 6.54 -5.48
N PHE A 115 7.30 6.37 -4.22
CA PHE A 115 8.03 5.18 -3.76
C PHE A 115 7.08 4.05 -3.37
N MET A 116 6.08 3.80 -4.21
CA MET A 116 4.96 2.88 -3.94
C MET A 116 4.49 2.16 -5.20
N ASP A 117 3.97 0.95 -5.02
CA ASP A 117 3.28 0.17 -6.05
C ASP A 117 2.03 0.92 -6.54
N ASN A 118 1.94 1.16 -7.86
CA ASN A 118 0.88 1.95 -8.47
C ASN A 118 -0.48 1.22 -8.58
N SER A 119 -0.59 0.00 -8.05
CA SER A 119 -1.84 -0.75 -8.00
C SER A 119 -2.62 -0.56 -6.69
N TYR A 120 -2.14 0.32 -5.81
CA TYR A 120 -2.77 0.69 -4.54
C TYR A 120 -3.44 2.07 -4.61
N PRO A 121 -4.38 2.38 -3.70
CA PRO A 121 -5.07 3.67 -3.67
C PRO A 121 -4.10 4.85 -3.51
N LEU A 122 -4.46 6.00 -4.07
CA LEU A 122 -3.63 7.21 -4.11
C LEU A 122 -3.06 7.61 -2.74
N PHE A 123 -3.85 7.53 -1.67
CA PHE A 123 -3.41 7.98 -0.35
C PHE A 123 -2.19 7.20 0.18
N THR A 124 -2.04 5.94 -0.22
CA THR A 124 -0.92 5.09 0.20
C THR A 124 0.42 5.57 -0.36
N TYR A 125 0.41 6.48 -1.33
CA TYR A 125 1.62 6.99 -1.96
C TYR A 125 2.27 8.09 -1.11
N ILE A 126 1.48 8.78 -0.28
CA ILE A 126 1.92 9.97 0.46
C ILE A 126 2.97 9.57 1.49
N GLY A 127 2.61 8.80 2.51
CA GLY A 127 3.54 8.43 3.57
C GLY A 127 4.69 7.54 3.11
N SER A 128 4.43 6.63 2.16
CA SER A 128 5.50 5.82 1.57
C SER A 128 6.55 6.67 0.85
N THR A 129 6.13 7.76 0.21
CA THR A 129 7.04 8.67 -0.50
C THR A 129 7.74 9.61 0.48
N LEU A 130 7.04 10.16 1.48
CA LEU A 130 7.65 11.00 2.52
C LEU A 130 8.70 10.25 3.33
N ASN A 131 8.43 9.00 3.72
CA ASN A 131 9.40 8.19 4.44
C ASN A 131 10.67 7.95 3.62
N MET A 132 10.53 7.72 2.31
CA MET A 132 11.68 7.56 1.44
C MET A 132 12.43 8.87 1.23
N ILE A 133 11.73 9.99 1.04
CA ILE A 133 12.34 11.31 0.92
C ILE A 133 13.19 11.62 2.16
N LYS A 134 12.64 11.45 3.36
CA LYS A 134 13.38 11.65 4.63
C LYS A 134 14.61 10.75 4.73
N HIS A 135 14.52 9.51 4.29
CA HIS A 135 15.67 8.62 4.25
C HIS A 135 16.74 9.09 3.25
N LEU A 136 16.32 9.53 2.06
CA LEU A 136 17.22 10.09 1.04
C LEU A 136 17.84 11.42 1.50
N GLU A 137 17.13 12.24 2.26
CA GLU A 137 17.66 13.47 2.89
C GLU A 137 18.79 13.15 3.87
N SER A 138 18.59 12.13 4.72
CA SER A 138 19.65 11.66 5.61
C SER A 138 20.89 11.21 4.83
N LEU A 139 20.71 10.44 3.75
CA LEU A 139 21.81 9.97 2.91
C LEU A 139 22.47 11.11 2.11
N SER A 140 21.68 12.08 1.66
CA SER A 140 22.15 13.31 0.99
C SER A 140 23.05 14.11 1.92
N ASN A 141 22.65 14.32 3.17
CA ASN A 141 23.45 15.03 4.17
C ASN A 141 24.78 14.32 4.46
N ASP A 142 24.79 12.99 4.49
CA ASP A 142 26.00 12.19 4.70
C ASP A 142 26.95 12.19 3.49
N THR A 143 26.43 12.38 2.27
CA THR A 143 27.20 12.25 1.03
C THR A 143 27.49 13.58 0.32
N GLY A 144 26.84 14.67 0.73
CA GLY A 144 26.85 15.95 0.03
C GLY A 144 26.15 15.94 -1.33
N GLN A 145 25.42 14.86 -1.67
CA GLN A 145 24.72 14.75 -2.95
C GLN A 145 23.33 15.37 -2.87
N PRO A 146 22.97 16.32 -3.75
CA PRO A 146 21.64 16.88 -3.74
C PRO A 146 20.60 15.82 -4.09
N ILE A 147 19.43 15.91 -3.47
CA ILE A 147 18.31 15.03 -3.81
C ILE A 147 17.76 15.45 -5.16
N LYS A 148 17.94 14.57 -6.14
CA LYS A 148 17.29 14.69 -7.45
C LYS A 148 16.46 13.43 -7.70
N LEU A 149 15.14 13.59 -7.61
CA LEU A 149 14.21 12.52 -7.94
C LEU A 149 14.39 12.08 -9.40
N LYS A 150 14.29 10.77 -9.67
CA LYS A 150 14.39 10.21 -11.03
C LYS A 150 13.18 10.55 -11.88
N TYR A 151 12.02 10.68 -11.25
CA TYR A 151 10.75 10.99 -11.88
C TYR A 151 10.02 12.07 -11.08
N PRO A 152 9.25 12.95 -11.73
CA PRO A 152 8.46 13.94 -11.01
C PRO A 152 7.33 13.26 -10.22
N ILE A 153 6.94 13.84 -9.08
CA ILE A 153 5.87 13.33 -8.21
C ILE A 153 4.49 13.60 -8.84
N LYS A 154 4.15 12.83 -9.88
CA LYS A 154 2.93 13.01 -10.69
C LYS A 154 1.65 12.72 -9.91
N PHE A 155 1.69 11.90 -8.87
CA PHE A 155 0.48 11.53 -8.14
C PHE A 155 -0.19 12.73 -7.44
N LEU A 156 0.57 13.76 -7.08
CA LEU A 156 0.04 14.98 -6.47
C LEU A 156 -0.86 15.76 -7.43
N ASN A 157 -0.71 15.61 -8.76
CA ASN A 157 -1.59 16.21 -9.76
C ASN A 157 -3.05 15.72 -9.65
N GLN A 158 -3.29 14.61 -8.97
CA GLN A 158 -4.62 14.08 -8.70
C GLN A 158 -5.31 14.80 -7.53
N ILE A 159 -4.59 15.59 -6.73
CA ILE A 159 -5.09 16.32 -5.55
C ILE A 159 -4.59 17.77 -5.50
N ASN A 160 -4.16 18.34 -6.63
CA ASN A 160 -3.49 19.64 -6.71
C ASN A 160 -4.43 20.86 -6.81
N SER A 161 -5.74 20.67 -6.68
CA SER A 161 -6.71 21.76 -6.69
C SER A 161 -7.77 21.53 -5.62
N PRO A 162 -8.42 22.58 -5.09
CA PRO A 162 -9.47 22.43 -4.08
C PRO A 162 -10.59 21.46 -4.50
N GLU A 163 -10.97 21.48 -5.78
CA GLU A 163 -12.03 20.65 -6.36
C GLU A 163 -11.67 19.16 -6.37
N LYS A 164 -10.38 18.83 -6.46
CA LYS A 164 -9.88 17.45 -6.40
C LYS A 164 -9.51 17.02 -4.99
N LEU A 165 -8.94 17.93 -4.20
CA LEU A 165 -8.48 17.67 -2.84
C LEU A 165 -9.65 17.43 -1.89
N LYS A 166 -10.70 18.26 -1.97
CA LYS A 166 -11.87 18.12 -1.09
C LYS A 166 -12.53 16.73 -1.16
N PRO A 167 -12.92 16.19 -2.34
CA PRO A 167 -13.51 14.86 -2.40
C PRO A 167 -12.54 13.75 -1.97
N PHE A 168 -11.23 13.93 -2.21
CA PHE A 168 -10.21 13.00 -1.72
C PHE A 168 -10.14 12.98 -0.19
N LEU A 169 -10.14 14.15 0.45
CA LEU A 169 -10.17 14.26 1.91
C LEU A 169 -11.49 13.77 2.49
N ASP A 170 -12.62 14.15 1.89
CA ASP A 170 -13.95 13.71 2.31
C ASP A 170 -14.04 12.16 2.26
N ASP A 171 -13.50 11.52 1.22
CA ASP A 171 -13.46 10.06 1.10
C ASP A 171 -12.63 9.39 2.21
N LEU A 172 -11.55 10.03 2.67
CA LEU A 172 -10.62 9.49 3.66
C LEU A 172 -10.93 9.93 5.09
N SER A 173 -11.89 10.85 5.26
CA SER A 173 -12.35 11.38 6.55
C SER A 173 -13.21 10.40 7.35
N THR A 174 -13.74 9.37 6.70
CA THR A 174 -14.56 8.33 7.33
C THR A 174 -13.80 7.02 7.41
N ILE A 175 -13.95 6.33 8.53
CA ILE A 175 -13.55 4.94 8.69
C ILE A 175 -14.77 4.11 9.04
N GLY A 176 -15.01 3.06 8.28
CA GLY A 176 -15.95 2.00 8.58
C GLY A 176 -15.42 1.05 9.67
N PHE A 177 -16.33 0.18 10.10
CA PHE A 177 -16.14 -0.65 11.30
C PHE A 177 -14.91 -1.56 11.21
N ILE A 178 -14.63 -2.12 10.04
CA ILE A 178 -13.50 -3.05 9.87
C ILE A 178 -12.17 -2.30 9.94
N ALA A 179 -12.03 -1.17 9.24
CA ALA A 179 -10.80 -0.37 9.28
C ALA A 179 -10.53 0.21 10.67
N SER A 180 -11.57 0.50 11.46
CA SER A 180 -11.43 0.99 12.85
C SER A 180 -10.73 0.01 13.81
N LYS A 181 -10.60 -1.26 13.42
CA LYS A 181 -9.93 -2.30 14.23
C LYS A 181 -8.45 -2.49 13.88
N LEU A 182 -7.94 -1.76 12.88
CA LEU A 182 -6.54 -1.84 12.48
C LEU A 182 -5.69 -0.82 13.25
N PRO A 183 -4.40 -1.10 13.48
CA PRO A 183 -3.52 -0.26 14.29
C PRO A 183 -3.25 1.13 13.67
N ARG A 184 -3.39 1.27 12.35
CA ARG A 184 -3.40 2.55 11.65
C ARG A 184 -4.59 2.61 10.69
N THR A 185 -5.08 3.82 10.47
CA THR A 185 -6.23 4.10 9.59
C THR A 185 -5.82 5.03 8.44
N PRO A 186 -6.56 5.02 7.31
CA PRO A 186 -6.32 5.95 6.21
C PRO A 186 -6.33 7.44 6.61
N TYR A 187 -7.06 7.78 7.69
CA TYR A 187 -7.07 9.14 8.25
C TYR A 187 -5.68 9.59 8.74
N VAL A 188 -4.90 8.69 9.34
CA VAL A 188 -3.54 9.02 9.82
C VAL A 188 -2.62 9.34 8.65
N GLU A 189 -2.78 8.64 7.52
CA GLU A 189 -1.97 8.85 6.32
C GLU A 189 -2.27 10.18 5.62
N ILE A 190 -3.54 10.61 5.56
CA ILE A 190 -3.87 11.91 4.96
C ILE A 190 -3.39 13.08 5.80
N ALA A 191 -3.25 12.91 7.12
CA ALA A 191 -2.66 13.94 7.97
C ALA A 191 -1.21 14.23 7.57
N GLU A 192 -0.53 13.30 6.90
CA GLU A 192 0.80 13.52 6.37
C GLU A 192 0.84 14.49 5.18
N LEU A 193 -0.31 14.81 4.55
CA LEU A 193 -0.38 15.91 3.58
C LEU A 193 -0.03 17.27 4.20
N CYS A 194 -0.08 17.42 5.53
CA CYS A 194 0.44 18.63 6.18
C CYS A 194 1.94 18.84 5.91
N TYR A 195 2.67 17.80 5.55
CA TYR A 195 4.08 17.85 5.14
C TYR A 195 4.25 18.00 3.61
N TYR A 196 3.24 18.52 2.91
CA TYR A 196 3.28 18.69 1.46
C TYR A 196 4.51 19.49 0.99
N ASN A 197 4.96 20.48 1.76
CA ASN A 197 6.13 21.28 1.45
C ASN A 197 7.41 20.43 1.31
N ASP A 198 7.52 19.29 2.01
CA ASP A 198 8.66 18.37 1.89
C ASP A 198 8.76 17.79 0.46
N PHE A 199 7.63 17.62 -0.22
CA PHE A 199 7.61 17.25 -1.64
C PHE A 199 8.06 18.38 -2.54
N GLU A 200 7.76 19.63 -2.21
CA GLU A 200 8.17 20.79 -3.01
C GLU A 200 9.67 21.02 -2.88
N HIS A 201 10.22 20.96 -1.66
CA HIS A 201 11.64 21.14 -1.38
C HIS A 201 12.54 20.11 -2.09
N THR A 202 12.04 18.89 -2.29
CA THR A 202 12.76 17.82 -3.00
C THR A 202 12.50 17.78 -4.52
N ASN A 203 11.54 18.55 -5.02
CA ASN A 203 11.27 18.74 -6.45
C ASN A 203 11.87 20.04 -7.02
N ILE A 204 12.67 20.79 -6.26
CA ILE A 204 13.32 22.00 -6.79
C ILE A 204 14.43 21.57 -7.75
N THR A 205 14.04 21.56 -9.03
CA THR A 205 14.77 21.52 -10.30
C THR A 205 16.30 21.58 -10.25
#